data_AF-A0AAW0GUH3-F1
#
_entry.id   AF-A0AAW0GUH3-F1
#
_cell.length_a   1.000
_cell.length_b   1.000
_cell.length_c   1.000
_cell.angle_alpha   90.00
_cell.angle_beta   90.00
_cell.angle_gamma   90.00
#
_symmetry.space_group_name_H-M   'P 1'
#
loop_
_entity.id
_entity.type
_entity.pdbx_description
1 polymer ?
#
loop_
_entity_poly.entity_id
_entity_poly.type
_entity_poly.pdbx_seq_one_letter_code
_entity_poly.pdbx_strand_id
1 'polypeptide(L)'
;MPPARSLRALALSPKRASSPGPPSPTFSEATNASAMDFGPNGPEKIITKANLKASIQAYEDLLSKCAGYRAALLTMSQATAGFADALSTAASLKGPNYEAGTRMQAASGLHHLMGNHWHLMAETLNMQFEKPLRQHLEDYKTIVTERSNAYERVLREKSNLIRQTEMGNLRKKNRNLQSFREALQVLQQQVEDLDELKVSHYQEIVEHEEEVWDVVQGKVCLAVRSTLDVFDRFTSKASDPVIEPMLQSVPDPFDTYGPPPAEDKIFSILPPLSVMANAPSSSPSPLTFLDTRSGEQR
;
A
#
# COMPACT_ATOMS: atom_id res chain seq x y z
N MET A 1 5.14 52.03 -15.47
CA MET A 1 4.13 53.08 -15.75
C MET A 1 3.21 52.59 -16.88
N PRO A 2 1.94 52.29 -16.61
CA PRO A 2 0.96 51.93 -17.64
C PRO A 2 0.12 53.15 -18.11
N PRO A 3 -0.35 53.20 -19.36
CA PRO A 3 -1.52 53.96 -19.74
C PRO A 3 -2.81 53.15 -19.48
N ALA A 4 -3.96 53.82 -19.31
CA ALA A 4 -5.15 53.22 -18.70
C ALA A 4 -6.49 53.69 -19.31
N ARG A 5 -7.56 52.87 -19.14
CA ARG A 5 -9.01 53.17 -19.36
C ARG A 5 -9.39 53.35 -20.86
N SER A 6 -10.61 53.19 -21.37
CA SER A 6 -12.01 53.03 -20.86
C SER A 6 -12.89 52.48 -22.04
N LEU A 7 -14.18 52.06 -21.97
CA LEU A 7 -15.20 51.85 -20.92
C LEU A 7 -16.34 50.89 -21.43
N ARG A 8 -17.10 50.27 -20.50
CA ARG A 8 -18.48 49.68 -20.58
C ARG A 8 -19.23 49.46 -21.93
N ALA A 9 -19.81 48.26 -22.03
CA ALA A 9 -21.26 48.02 -22.25
C ALA A 9 -21.65 46.74 -21.46
N LEU A 10 -22.48 46.81 -20.41
CA LEU A 10 -23.95 46.65 -20.45
C LEU A 10 -24.37 45.40 -21.26
N ALA A 11 -24.53 44.22 -20.64
CA ALA A 11 -25.56 43.77 -19.67
C ALA A 11 -26.73 43.05 -20.36
N LEU A 12 -27.03 41.82 -19.91
CA LEU A 12 -28.37 41.22 -19.76
C LEU A 12 -28.25 39.77 -19.26
N SER A 13 -28.51 39.57 -17.97
CA SER A 13 -28.99 38.27 -17.47
C SER A 13 -30.50 38.18 -17.67
N PRO A 14 -31.04 36.96 -17.75
CA PRO A 14 -32.21 36.68 -16.91
C PRO A 14 -32.08 35.36 -16.14
N LYS A 15 -32.56 35.34 -14.90
CA LYS A 15 -32.73 34.12 -14.08
C LYS A 15 -34.22 33.86 -13.85
N ARG A 16 -34.65 32.62 -14.19
CA ARG A 16 -35.81 31.88 -13.63
C ARG A 16 -37.23 32.45 -13.85
N ALA A 17 -38.31 31.65 -13.83
CA ALA A 17 -38.46 30.20 -13.62
C ALA A 17 -39.74 29.65 -14.27
N SER A 18 -39.74 28.37 -14.67
CA SER A 18 -40.94 27.50 -14.61
C SER A 18 -40.57 26.01 -14.76
N SER A 19 -41.26 25.15 -14.00
CA SER A 19 -41.28 23.67 -13.97
C SER A 19 -40.03 22.89 -13.50
N PRO A 20 -40.20 21.92 -12.58
CA PRO A 20 -39.22 20.86 -12.29
C PRO A 20 -39.59 19.59 -13.07
N GLY A 21 -39.11 19.47 -14.31
CA GLY A 21 -39.10 18.17 -15.00
C GLY A 21 -37.87 17.36 -14.57
N PRO A 22 -37.97 16.05 -14.33
CA PRO A 22 -36.77 15.21 -14.23
C PRO A 22 -36.02 15.28 -15.56
N PRO A 23 -34.68 15.41 -15.57
CA PRO A 23 -33.92 15.42 -16.80
C PRO A 23 -34.04 14.06 -17.50
N SER A 24 -34.54 14.05 -18.73
CA SER A 24 -34.62 12.82 -19.54
C SER A 24 -33.25 12.16 -19.66
N PRO A 25 -33.15 10.82 -19.55
CA PRO A 25 -31.88 10.10 -19.53
C PRO A 25 -31.20 10.16 -20.90
N THR A 26 -30.39 11.19 -21.10
CA THR A 26 -29.50 11.29 -22.27
C THR A 26 -28.30 10.41 -21.98
N PHE A 27 -28.28 9.22 -22.57
CA PHE A 27 -27.18 8.24 -22.46
C PHE A 27 -25.84 8.89 -22.81
N SER A 28 -25.16 9.37 -21.77
CA SER A 28 -23.82 9.95 -21.87
C SER A 28 -22.84 8.87 -21.47
N GLU A 29 -21.98 8.48 -22.41
CA GLU A 29 -21.07 7.32 -22.36
C GLU A 29 -19.91 7.46 -21.35
N ALA A 30 -20.05 8.37 -20.38
CA ALA A 30 -19.12 8.63 -19.29
C ALA A 30 -19.76 8.25 -17.95
N THR A 31 -19.72 6.96 -17.63
CA THR A 31 -20.15 6.41 -16.34
C THR A 31 -19.26 6.94 -15.22
N ASN A 32 -19.64 8.08 -14.62
CA ASN A 32 -19.04 8.56 -13.39
C ASN A 32 -19.44 7.63 -12.24
N ALA A 33 -18.56 6.67 -11.91
CA ALA A 33 -18.82 5.62 -10.93
C ALA A 33 -19.23 6.14 -9.55
N SER A 34 -18.80 7.36 -9.17
CA SER A 34 -19.17 8.05 -7.93
C SER A 34 -20.62 8.53 -7.86
N ALA A 35 -21.45 8.27 -8.88
CA ALA A 35 -22.87 8.65 -8.94
C ALA A 35 -23.82 7.45 -9.07
N MET A 36 -23.33 6.21 -8.92
CA MET A 36 -24.18 5.02 -8.82
C MET A 36 -24.51 4.74 -7.35
N ASP A 37 -25.75 5.03 -6.96
CA ASP A 37 -26.32 4.62 -5.69
C ASP A 37 -26.78 3.17 -5.82
N PHE A 38 -25.94 2.23 -5.39
CA PHE A 38 -26.19 0.79 -5.48
C PHE A 38 -27.16 0.26 -4.41
N GLY A 39 -27.80 1.16 -3.65
CA GLY A 39 -28.74 0.81 -2.59
C GLY A 39 -28.06 0.23 -1.34
N PRO A 40 -28.84 -0.20 -0.33
CA PRO A 40 -28.33 -0.58 0.99
C PRO A 40 -27.49 -1.88 1.01
N ASN A 41 -27.49 -2.65 -0.09
CA ASN A 41 -26.70 -3.88 -0.26
C ASN A 41 -25.62 -3.73 -1.36
N GLY A 42 -25.30 -2.49 -1.77
CA GLY A 42 -24.24 -2.25 -2.74
C GLY A 42 -22.83 -2.52 -2.18
N PRO A 43 -21.83 -2.77 -3.03
CA PRO A 43 -20.45 -3.00 -2.59
C PRO A 43 -19.89 -1.73 -1.93
N GLU A 44 -19.26 -1.87 -0.75
CA GLU A 44 -18.71 -0.74 0.03
C GLU A 44 -17.64 0.07 -0.71
N LYS A 45 -17.01 -0.54 -1.73
CA LYS A 45 -15.88 -0.02 -2.50
C LYS A 45 -16.11 -0.30 -3.98
N ILE A 46 -15.93 0.72 -4.83
CA ILE A 46 -16.10 0.59 -6.29
C ILE A 46 -14.72 0.67 -6.95
N ILE A 47 -14.32 -0.39 -7.64
CA ILE A 47 -13.06 -0.46 -8.36
C ILE A 47 -13.32 -0.25 -9.85
N THR A 48 -12.76 0.83 -10.41
CA THR A 48 -12.95 1.17 -11.83
C THR A 48 -11.91 0.50 -12.73
N LYS A 49 -12.16 0.44 -14.04
CA LYS A 49 -11.20 0.00 -15.06
C LYS A 49 -9.89 0.82 -15.05
N ALA A 50 -9.94 2.08 -14.60
CA ALA A 50 -8.74 2.90 -14.41
C ALA A 50 -7.94 2.46 -13.18
N ASN A 51 -8.62 2.10 -12.08
CA ASN A 51 -7.99 1.58 -10.86
C ASN A 51 -7.29 0.24 -11.17
N LEU A 52 -7.96 -0.72 -11.81
CA LEU A 52 -7.37 -2.00 -12.21
C LEU A 52 -6.11 -1.82 -13.07
N LYS A 53 -6.14 -0.88 -14.02
CA LYS A 53 -4.94 -0.55 -14.82
C LYS A 53 -3.81 0.01 -13.96
N ALA A 54 -4.11 0.86 -12.98
CA ALA A 54 -3.13 1.40 -12.05
C ALA A 54 -2.56 0.31 -11.12
N SER A 55 -3.39 -0.63 -10.67
CA SER A 55 -2.98 -1.80 -9.86
C SER A 55 -2.00 -2.70 -10.61
N ILE A 56 -2.33 -3.09 -11.85
CA ILE A 56 -1.41 -3.84 -12.71
C ILE A 56 -0.09 -3.09 -12.88
N GLN A 57 -0.13 -1.79 -13.18
CA GLN A 57 1.08 -0.99 -13.40
C GLN A 57 1.93 -0.84 -12.12
N ALA A 58 1.31 -0.69 -10.95
CA ALA A 58 2.00 -0.62 -9.67
C ALA A 58 2.67 -1.95 -9.31
N TYR A 59 2.02 -3.07 -9.61
CA TYR A 59 2.55 -4.42 -9.41
C TYR A 59 3.70 -4.72 -10.38
N GLU A 60 3.62 -4.28 -11.64
CA GLU A 60 4.74 -4.34 -12.59
C GLU A 60 5.95 -3.51 -12.12
N ASP A 61 5.74 -2.28 -11.63
CA ASP A 61 6.84 -1.46 -11.10
C ASP A 61 7.45 -2.07 -9.85
N LEU A 62 6.66 -2.65 -8.93
CA LEU A 62 7.16 -3.37 -7.76
C LEU A 62 8.13 -4.50 -8.15
N LEU A 63 7.79 -5.31 -9.16
CA LEU A 63 8.69 -6.37 -9.65
C LEU A 63 9.94 -5.79 -10.34
N SER A 64 9.78 -4.70 -11.08
CA SER A 64 10.90 -3.98 -11.72
C SER A 64 11.89 -3.42 -10.69
N LYS A 65 11.38 -2.75 -9.63
CA LYS A 65 12.19 -2.26 -8.51
C LYS A 65 12.85 -3.40 -7.74
N CYS A 66 12.15 -4.51 -7.52
CA CYS A 66 12.72 -5.70 -6.87
C CYS A 66 13.87 -6.30 -7.69
N ALA A 67 13.75 -6.38 -9.02
CA ALA A 67 14.83 -6.84 -9.88
C ALA A 67 16.05 -5.90 -9.83
N GLY A 68 15.83 -4.59 -9.81
CA GLY A 68 16.89 -3.59 -9.59
C GLY A 68 17.57 -3.70 -8.23
N TYR A 69 16.80 -3.89 -7.16
CA TYR A 69 17.31 -4.14 -5.81
C TYR A 69 18.16 -5.41 -5.76
N ARG A 70 17.67 -6.51 -6.36
CA ARG A 70 18.42 -7.77 -6.48
C ARG A 70 19.76 -7.60 -7.21
N ALA A 71 19.79 -6.81 -8.29
CA ALA A 71 21.04 -6.51 -8.99
C ALA A 71 22.03 -5.75 -8.08
N ALA A 72 21.55 -4.74 -7.33
CA ALA A 72 22.37 -4.01 -6.37
C ALA A 72 22.91 -4.91 -5.24
N LEU A 73 22.13 -5.87 -4.74
CA LEU A 73 22.60 -6.86 -3.76
C LEU A 73 23.73 -7.75 -4.30
N LEU A 74 23.67 -8.15 -5.57
CA LEU A 74 24.73 -8.94 -6.21
C LEU A 74 26.01 -8.11 -6.40
N THR A 75 25.89 -6.84 -6.81
CA THR A 75 27.04 -5.92 -6.88
C THR A 75 27.63 -5.67 -5.49
N MET A 76 26.79 -5.48 -4.47
CA MET A 76 27.23 -5.31 -3.08
C MET A 76 27.93 -6.56 -2.54
N SER A 77 27.45 -7.76 -2.86
CA SER A 77 28.12 -9.02 -2.54
C SER A 77 29.56 -9.06 -3.08
N GLN A 78 29.75 -8.76 -4.37
CA GLN A 78 31.06 -8.71 -5.02
C GLN A 78 31.98 -7.62 -4.45
N ALA A 79 31.45 -6.41 -4.24
CA ALA A 79 32.20 -5.31 -3.66
C ALA A 79 32.65 -5.59 -2.21
N THR A 80 31.78 -6.23 -1.42
CA THR A 80 32.08 -6.61 -0.02
C THR A 80 33.16 -7.70 0.03
N ALA A 81 33.11 -8.69 -0.87
CA ALA A 81 34.16 -9.70 -0.99
C ALA A 81 35.52 -9.09 -1.37
N GLY A 82 35.56 -8.21 -2.38
CA GLY A 82 36.80 -7.51 -2.77
C GLY A 82 37.38 -6.62 -1.66
N PHE A 83 36.52 -5.99 -0.85
CA PHE A 83 36.95 -5.26 0.35
C PHE A 83 37.51 -6.20 1.43
N ALA A 84 36.87 -7.34 1.66
CA ALA A 84 37.35 -8.36 2.58
C ALA A 84 38.72 -8.94 2.16
N ASP A 85 38.96 -9.14 0.87
CA ASP A 85 40.25 -9.59 0.34
C ASP A 85 41.35 -8.52 0.51
N ALA A 86 41.01 -7.24 0.35
CA ALA A 86 41.91 -6.12 0.66
C ALA A 86 42.26 -6.07 2.17
N LEU A 87 41.31 -6.32 3.05
CA LEU A 87 41.57 -6.44 4.51
C LEU A 87 42.46 -7.64 4.85
N SER A 88 42.22 -8.80 4.25
CA SER A 88 43.02 -10.03 4.44
C SER A 88 44.46 -9.84 3.98
N THR A 89 44.65 -9.27 2.78
CA THR A 89 46.00 -8.96 2.27
C THR A 89 46.73 -7.95 3.14
N ALA A 90 46.06 -6.89 3.61
CA ALA A 90 46.64 -5.94 4.54
C ALA A 90 47.01 -6.56 5.91
N ALA A 91 46.16 -7.45 6.45
CA ALA A 91 46.43 -8.20 7.67
C ALA A 91 47.64 -9.15 7.54
N SER A 92 47.90 -9.67 6.34
CA SER A 92 49.02 -10.58 6.03
C SER A 92 50.39 -9.90 5.92
N LEU A 93 50.44 -8.56 5.89
CA LEU A 93 51.69 -7.80 5.80
C LEU A 93 52.48 -7.88 7.12
N LYS A 94 53.79 -7.64 7.05
CA LYS A 94 54.67 -7.49 8.24
C LYS A 94 54.51 -6.15 9.00
N GLY A 95 53.66 -5.25 8.50
CA GLY A 95 53.48 -3.90 9.05
C GLY A 95 52.60 -3.83 10.30
N PRO A 96 51.39 -4.43 10.29
CA PRO A 96 50.52 -4.50 11.47
C PRO A 96 51.19 -5.20 12.65
N ASN A 97 50.89 -4.75 13.87
CA ASN A 97 51.17 -5.54 15.06
C ASN A 97 50.22 -6.76 15.12
N TYR A 98 50.51 -7.72 16.00
CA TYR A 98 49.74 -8.97 16.10
C TYR A 98 48.24 -8.72 16.30
N GLU A 99 47.86 -7.81 17.22
CA GLU A 99 46.46 -7.49 17.48
C GLU A 99 45.77 -6.84 16.27
N ALA A 100 46.40 -5.88 15.59
CA ALA A 100 45.86 -5.24 14.42
C ALA A 100 45.69 -6.23 13.26
N GLY A 101 46.66 -7.13 13.05
CA GLY A 101 46.56 -8.22 12.08
C GLY A 101 45.36 -9.13 12.39
N THR A 102 45.21 -9.59 13.64
CA THR A 102 44.07 -10.43 14.07
C THR A 102 42.73 -9.70 13.92
N ARG A 103 42.64 -8.43 14.31
CA ARG A 103 41.43 -7.59 14.17
C ARG A 103 41.05 -7.38 12.70
N MET A 104 42.02 -7.07 11.83
CA MET A 104 41.80 -6.90 10.39
C MET A 104 41.39 -8.23 9.72
N GLN A 105 41.96 -9.36 10.16
CA GLN A 105 41.57 -10.69 9.68
C GLN A 105 40.13 -11.06 10.11
N ALA A 106 39.74 -10.74 11.36
CA ALA A 106 38.37 -10.94 11.83
C ALA A 106 37.36 -10.07 11.07
N ALA A 107 37.69 -8.79 10.81
CA ALA A 107 36.89 -7.90 9.98
C ALA A 107 36.74 -8.42 8.54
N SER A 108 37.82 -8.92 7.94
CA SER A 108 37.78 -9.59 6.63
C SER A 108 36.80 -10.77 6.63
N GLY A 109 36.88 -11.65 7.64
CA GLY A 109 35.96 -12.78 7.80
C GLY A 109 34.49 -12.35 7.94
N LEU A 110 34.21 -11.29 8.70
CA LEU A 110 32.87 -10.71 8.82
C LEU A 110 32.35 -10.16 7.48
N HIS A 111 33.17 -9.41 6.74
CA HIS A 111 32.77 -8.88 5.45
C HIS A 111 32.56 -9.97 4.38
N HIS A 112 33.37 -11.04 4.38
CA HIS A 112 33.08 -12.24 3.56
C HIS A 112 31.74 -12.89 3.94
N LEU A 113 31.43 -12.99 5.24
CA LEU A 113 30.12 -13.49 5.70
C LEU A 113 28.95 -12.60 5.24
N MET A 114 29.12 -11.27 5.28
CA MET A 114 28.14 -10.31 4.77
C MET A 114 27.93 -10.47 3.26
N GLY A 115 29.02 -10.53 2.48
CA GLY A 115 28.97 -10.74 1.03
C GLY A 115 28.20 -12.00 0.63
N ASN A 116 28.41 -13.10 1.37
CA ASN A 116 27.66 -14.36 1.18
C ASN A 116 26.16 -14.21 1.49
N HIS A 117 25.79 -13.50 2.56
CA HIS A 117 24.38 -13.27 2.89
C HIS A 117 23.68 -12.32 1.91
N TRP A 118 24.38 -11.34 1.35
CA TRP A 118 23.86 -10.49 0.27
C TRP A 118 23.53 -11.31 -0.99
N HIS A 119 24.39 -12.27 -1.34
CA HIS A 119 24.11 -13.21 -2.43
C HIS A 119 22.90 -14.11 -2.12
N LEU A 120 22.84 -14.67 -0.90
CA LEU A 120 21.72 -15.51 -0.46
C LEU A 120 20.40 -14.73 -0.47
N MET A 121 20.38 -13.47 -0.02
CA MET A 121 19.19 -12.62 -0.02
C MET A 121 18.75 -12.29 -1.45
N ALA A 122 19.70 -12.00 -2.36
CA ALA A 122 19.40 -11.79 -3.77
C ALA A 122 18.75 -13.02 -4.43
N GLU A 123 19.24 -14.23 -4.13
CA GLU A 123 18.67 -15.48 -4.66
C GLU A 123 17.35 -15.85 -3.98
N THR A 124 17.20 -15.58 -2.68
CA THR A 124 15.92 -15.73 -1.95
C THR A 124 14.83 -14.89 -2.60
N LEU A 125 15.13 -13.62 -2.89
CA LEU A 125 14.21 -12.72 -3.60
C LEU A 125 13.92 -13.21 -5.02
N ASN A 126 14.90 -13.71 -5.77
CA ASN A 126 14.70 -14.29 -7.10
C ASN A 126 13.69 -15.46 -7.08
N MET A 127 13.92 -16.43 -6.19
CA MET A 127 13.19 -17.70 -6.21
C MET A 127 11.86 -17.66 -5.47
N GLN A 128 11.76 -16.93 -4.36
CA GLN A 128 10.58 -16.96 -3.49
C GLN A 128 9.65 -15.75 -3.67
N PHE A 129 10.16 -14.64 -4.21
CA PHE A 129 9.42 -13.39 -4.44
C PHE A 129 9.23 -13.10 -5.95
N GLU A 130 10.30 -12.88 -6.72
CA GLU A 130 10.26 -12.41 -8.12
C GLU A 130 9.56 -13.44 -9.03
N LYS A 131 9.97 -14.71 -9.00
CA LYS A 131 9.38 -15.75 -9.87
C LYS A 131 7.89 -16.04 -9.58
N PRO A 132 7.46 -16.30 -8.34
CA PRO A 132 6.05 -16.61 -8.07
C PRO A 132 5.13 -15.42 -8.34
N LEU A 133 5.56 -14.20 -7.97
CA LEU A 133 4.77 -12.99 -8.24
C LEU A 133 4.70 -12.66 -9.74
N ARG A 134 5.74 -12.94 -10.53
CA ARG A 134 5.67 -12.76 -11.99
C ARG A 134 4.64 -13.70 -12.62
N GLN A 135 4.56 -14.96 -12.20
CA GLN A 135 3.51 -15.87 -12.67
C GLN A 135 2.13 -15.34 -12.26
N HIS A 136 1.94 -15.04 -10.98
CA HIS A 136 0.69 -14.51 -10.44
C HIS A 136 0.23 -13.21 -11.12
N LEU A 137 1.16 -12.35 -11.55
CA LEU A 137 0.86 -11.11 -12.28
C LEU A 137 0.34 -11.37 -13.71
N GLU A 138 0.87 -12.37 -14.41
CA GLU A 138 0.35 -12.75 -15.74
C GLU A 138 -1.01 -13.46 -15.62
N ASP A 139 -1.21 -14.26 -14.57
CA ASP A 139 -2.52 -14.85 -14.24
C ASP A 139 -3.55 -13.75 -13.93
N TYR A 140 -3.21 -12.77 -13.08
CA TYR A 140 -4.04 -11.60 -12.75
C TYR A 140 -4.43 -10.78 -13.99
N LYS A 141 -3.47 -10.45 -14.87
CA LYS A 141 -3.75 -9.79 -16.17
C LYS A 141 -4.76 -10.58 -16.99
N THR A 142 -4.57 -11.90 -17.07
CA THR A 142 -5.45 -12.79 -17.83
C THR A 142 -6.86 -12.76 -17.25
N ILE A 143 -7.01 -12.95 -15.94
CA ILE A 143 -8.30 -12.94 -15.24
C ILE A 143 -9.01 -11.58 -15.39
N VAL A 144 -8.31 -10.45 -15.21
CA VAL A 144 -8.89 -9.10 -15.38
C VAL A 144 -9.38 -8.89 -16.82
N THR A 145 -8.61 -9.30 -17.83
CA THR A 145 -9.05 -9.19 -19.23
C THR A 145 -10.22 -10.12 -19.54
N GLU A 146 -10.22 -11.36 -19.05
CA GLU A 146 -11.32 -12.31 -19.25
C GLU A 146 -12.63 -11.82 -18.58
N ARG A 147 -12.59 -11.46 -17.29
CA ARG A 147 -13.75 -10.94 -16.55
C ARG A 147 -14.32 -9.67 -17.18
N SER A 148 -13.45 -8.73 -17.60
CA SER A 148 -13.92 -7.50 -18.27
C SER A 148 -14.57 -7.79 -19.63
N ASN A 149 -14.02 -8.72 -20.41
CA ASN A 149 -14.62 -9.15 -21.68
C ASN A 149 -15.95 -9.91 -21.48
N ALA A 150 -16.06 -10.74 -20.45
CA ALA A 150 -17.29 -11.45 -20.11
C ALA A 150 -18.41 -10.47 -19.72
N TYR A 151 -18.11 -9.54 -18.81
CA TYR A 151 -19.05 -8.49 -18.39
C TYR A 151 -19.47 -7.60 -19.58
N GLU A 152 -18.53 -7.14 -20.41
CA GLU A 152 -18.86 -6.35 -21.61
C GLU A 152 -19.76 -7.10 -22.61
N ARG A 153 -19.67 -8.44 -22.71
CA ARG A 153 -20.58 -9.26 -23.54
C ARG A 153 -21.99 -9.29 -22.95
N VAL A 154 -22.14 -9.69 -21.69
CA VAL A 154 -23.46 -9.83 -21.06
C VAL A 154 -24.18 -8.47 -20.96
N LEU A 155 -23.44 -7.39 -20.68
CA LEU A 155 -23.99 -6.03 -20.69
C LEU A 155 -24.50 -5.61 -22.08
N ARG A 156 -23.79 -5.97 -23.16
CA ARG A 156 -24.25 -5.72 -24.55
C ARG A 156 -25.49 -6.55 -24.89
N GLU A 157 -25.55 -7.80 -24.45
CA GLU A 157 -26.69 -8.69 -24.66
C GLU A 157 -27.96 -8.18 -23.94
N LYS A 158 -27.87 -7.89 -22.64
CA LYS A 158 -28.98 -7.28 -21.87
C LYS A 158 -29.40 -5.92 -22.47
N SER A 159 -28.45 -5.06 -22.85
CA SER A 159 -28.75 -3.77 -23.49
C SER A 159 -29.45 -3.92 -24.85
N ASN A 160 -29.03 -4.87 -25.67
CA ASN A 160 -29.70 -5.17 -26.94
C ASN A 160 -31.11 -5.73 -26.73
N LEU A 161 -31.32 -6.54 -25.70
CA LEU A 161 -32.63 -7.09 -25.33
C LEU A 161 -33.59 -5.99 -24.86
N ILE A 162 -33.12 -5.05 -24.03
CA ILE A 162 -33.89 -3.85 -23.61
C ILE A 162 -34.26 -2.98 -24.83
N ARG A 163 -33.32 -2.75 -25.76
CA ARG A 163 -33.61 -2.01 -27.01
C ARG A 163 -34.65 -2.70 -27.89
N GLN A 164 -34.64 -4.04 -27.92
CA GLN A 164 -35.64 -4.82 -28.66
C GLN A 164 -37.02 -4.75 -28.00
N THR A 165 -37.12 -4.82 -26.67
CA THR A 165 -38.39 -4.65 -25.96
C THR A 165 -38.93 -3.22 -26.06
N GLU A 166 -38.09 -2.19 -25.92
CA GLU A 166 -38.48 -0.79 -26.19
C GLU A 166 -39.03 -0.61 -27.61
N MET A 167 -38.28 -1.01 -28.64
CA MET A 167 -38.74 -0.89 -30.04
C MET A 167 -40.01 -1.70 -30.30
N GLY A 168 -40.12 -2.90 -29.72
CA GLY A 168 -41.31 -3.75 -29.81
C GLY A 168 -42.55 -3.08 -29.20
N ASN A 169 -42.37 -2.34 -28.11
CA ASN A 169 -43.43 -1.57 -27.44
C ASN A 169 -43.78 -0.28 -28.18
N LEU A 170 -42.80 0.48 -28.70
CA LEU A 170 -43.04 1.69 -29.50
C LEU A 170 -43.78 1.40 -30.81
N ARG A 171 -43.56 0.24 -31.44
CA ARG A 171 -44.19 -0.10 -32.74
C ARG A 171 -45.68 -0.47 -32.62
N LYS A 172 -46.18 -0.80 -31.42
CA LYS A 172 -47.61 -1.13 -31.18
C LYS A 172 -48.45 0.14 -31.02
N LYS A 173 -48.99 0.66 -32.13
CA LYS A 173 -49.79 1.91 -32.16
C LYS A 173 -51.17 1.80 -31.49
N ASN A 174 -51.79 0.63 -31.44
CA ASN A 174 -53.12 0.44 -30.84
C ASN A 174 -52.97 0.12 -29.35
N ARG A 175 -53.32 1.09 -28.49
CA ARG A 175 -52.95 1.10 -27.07
C ARG A 175 -54.04 0.56 -26.15
N ASN A 176 -53.86 -0.63 -25.59
CA ASN A 176 -54.58 -1.04 -24.39
C ASN A 176 -53.77 -0.63 -23.15
N LEU A 177 -54.39 0.05 -22.17
CA LEU A 177 -53.72 0.49 -20.94
C LEU A 177 -53.04 -0.67 -20.19
N GLN A 178 -53.66 -1.85 -20.23
CA GLN A 178 -53.14 -3.06 -19.62
C GLN A 178 -51.82 -3.54 -20.25
N SER A 179 -51.71 -3.54 -21.59
CA SER A 179 -50.47 -3.95 -22.26
C SER A 179 -49.30 -2.97 -22.03
N PHE A 180 -49.57 -1.71 -21.67
CA PHE A 180 -48.52 -0.77 -21.24
C PHE A 180 -48.01 -1.08 -19.84
N ARG A 181 -48.88 -1.51 -18.91
CA ARG A 181 -48.46 -1.94 -17.56
C ARG A 181 -47.59 -3.19 -17.62
N GLU A 182 -48.01 -4.18 -18.40
CA GLU A 182 -47.23 -5.41 -18.63
C GLU A 182 -45.88 -5.10 -19.29
N ALA A 183 -45.85 -4.24 -20.31
CA ALA A 183 -44.62 -3.79 -20.95
C ALA A 183 -43.66 -3.07 -20.00
N LEU A 184 -44.18 -2.20 -19.12
CA LEU A 184 -43.38 -1.50 -18.12
C LEU A 184 -42.85 -2.45 -17.03
N GLN A 185 -43.65 -3.43 -16.59
CA GLN A 185 -43.22 -4.43 -15.62
C GLN A 185 -42.08 -5.31 -16.17
N VAL A 186 -42.15 -5.69 -17.45
CA VAL A 186 -41.06 -6.42 -18.12
C VAL A 186 -39.81 -5.56 -18.26
N LEU A 187 -39.95 -4.28 -18.64
CA LEU A 187 -38.80 -3.39 -18.76
C LEU A 187 -38.16 -3.07 -17.40
N GLN A 188 -38.97 -2.92 -16.34
CA GLN A 188 -38.49 -2.75 -14.97
C GLN A 188 -37.68 -3.97 -14.52
N GLN A 189 -38.20 -5.20 -14.71
CA GLN A 189 -37.46 -6.43 -14.41
C GLN A 189 -36.13 -6.51 -15.19
N GLN A 190 -36.11 -6.09 -16.46
CA GLN A 190 -34.89 -6.05 -17.27
C GLN A 190 -33.86 -5.01 -16.81
N VAL A 191 -34.29 -3.97 -16.10
CA VAL A 191 -33.40 -2.98 -15.46
C VAL A 191 -32.91 -3.50 -14.11
N GLU A 192 -33.79 -4.11 -13.30
CA GLU A 192 -33.45 -4.77 -12.04
C GLU A 192 -32.39 -5.88 -12.26
N ASP A 193 -32.60 -6.77 -13.23
CA ASP A 193 -31.62 -7.76 -13.73
C ASP A 193 -30.24 -7.14 -14.08
N LEU A 194 -30.24 -5.94 -14.64
CA LEU A 194 -29.04 -5.27 -15.14
C LEU A 194 -28.29 -4.57 -14.00
N ASP A 195 -29.00 -4.05 -13.01
CA ASP A 195 -28.40 -3.45 -11.81
C ASP A 195 -27.90 -4.52 -10.83
N GLU A 196 -28.59 -5.66 -10.68
CA GLU A 196 -28.08 -6.84 -9.96
C GLU A 196 -26.76 -7.33 -10.57
N LEU A 197 -26.69 -7.44 -11.90
CA LEU A 197 -25.49 -7.84 -12.61
C LEU A 197 -24.32 -6.85 -12.44
N LYS A 198 -24.58 -5.54 -12.32
CA LYS A 198 -23.53 -4.57 -11.96
C LYS A 198 -23.02 -4.78 -10.54
N VAL A 199 -23.92 -5.01 -9.58
CA VAL A 199 -23.58 -5.22 -8.16
C VAL A 199 -22.68 -6.46 -8.02
N SER A 200 -23.08 -7.60 -8.60
CA SER A 200 -22.25 -8.82 -8.63
C SER A 200 -20.87 -8.55 -9.25
N HIS A 201 -20.82 -7.89 -10.41
CA HIS A 201 -19.56 -7.63 -11.09
C HIS A 201 -18.60 -6.76 -10.28
N TYR A 202 -19.10 -5.70 -9.63
CA TYR A 202 -18.23 -4.85 -8.80
C TYR A 202 -17.79 -5.56 -7.51
N GLN A 203 -18.64 -6.39 -6.91
CA GLN A 203 -18.27 -7.22 -5.76
C GLN A 203 -17.17 -8.24 -6.15
N GLU A 204 -17.35 -9.00 -7.23
CA GLU A 204 -16.37 -9.95 -7.75
C GLU A 204 -15.01 -9.30 -8.08
N ILE A 205 -15.01 -8.03 -8.52
CA ILE A 205 -13.77 -7.27 -8.73
C ILE A 205 -13.10 -6.92 -7.41
N VAL A 206 -13.86 -6.47 -6.39
CA VAL A 206 -13.31 -6.12 -5.07
C VAL A 206 -12.67 -7.34 -4.41
N GLU A 207 -13.40 -8.45 -4.36
CA GLU A 207 -12.94 -9.70 -3.76
C GLU A 207 -11.62 -10.18 -4.42
N HIS A 208 -11.57 -10.19 -5.75
CA HIS A 208 -10.38 -10.63 -6.47
C HIS A 208 -9.19 -9.65 -6.39
N GLU A 209 -9.45 -8.34 -6.35
CA GLU A 209 -8.40 -7.36 -6.12
C GLU A 209 -7.78 -7.55 -4.72
N GLU A 210 -8.59 -7.84 -3.71
CA GLU A 210 -8.15 -8.07 -2.33
C GLU A 210 -7.35 -9.39 -2.21
N GLU A 211 -7.82 -10.49 -2.82
CA GLU A 211 -7.04 -11.74 -2.96
C GLU A 211 -5.64 -11.49 -3.57
N VAL A 212 -5.58 -10.69 -4.64
CA VAL A 212 -4.34 -10.40 -5.37
C VAL A 212 -3.36 -9.63 -4.49
N TRP A 213 -3.83 -8.61 -3.76
CA TRP A 213 -2.98 -7.84 -2.85
C TRP A 213 -2.57 -8.61 -1.59
N ASP A 214 -3.39 -9.52 -1.07
CA ASP A 214 -3.02 -10.40 0.04
C ASP A 214 -1.87 -11.35 -0.35
N VAL A 215 -1.89 -11.92 -1.56
CA VAL A 215 -0.78 -12.73 -2.09
C VAL A 215 0.50 -11.89 -2.22
N VAL A 216 0.39 -10.65 -2.74
CA VAL A 216 1.53 -9.72 -2.82
C VAL A 216 2.07 -9.38 -1.44
N GLN A 217 1.20 -9.03 -0.48
CA GLN A 217 1.55 -8.70 0.90
C GLN A 217 2.27 -9.88 1.57
N GLY A 218 1.75 -11.10 1.46
CA GLY A 218 2.40 -12.29 2.03
C GLY A 218 3.82 -12.51 1.51
N LYS A 219 4.08 -12.17 0.24
CA LYS A 219 5.44 -12.19 -0.33
C LYS A 219 6.30 -11.01 0.15
N VAL A 220 5.74 -9.81 0.32
CA VAL A 220 6.46 -8.68 0.92
C VAL A 220 6.87 -8.97 2.36
N CYS A 221 5.99 -9.59 3.17
CA CYS A 221 6.32 -10.04 4.53
C CYS A 221 7.50 -11.04 4.53
N LEU A 222 7.56 -11.96 3.56
CA LEU A 222 8.70 -12.87 3.40
C LEU A 222 10.00 -12.14 3.04
N ALA A 223 9.94 -11.15 2.15
CA ALA A 223 11.08 -10.31 1.80
C ALA A 223 11.61 -9.55 3.03
N VAL A 224 10.73 -8.84 3.76
CA VAL A 224 11.09 -8.10 4.99
C VAL A 224 11.67 -9.05 6.05
N ARG A 225 11.04 -10.21 6.27
CA ARG A 225 11.53 -11.21 7.23
C ARG A 225 12.91 -11.72 6.86
N SER A 226 13.14 -12.10 5.60
CA SER A 226 14.46 -12.60 5.17
C SER A 226 15.55 -11.53 5.28
N THR A 227 15.22 -10.25 5.09
CA THR A 227 16.13 -9.13 5.34
C THR A 227 16.49 -8.97 6.83
N LEU A 228 15.51 -9.07 7.73
CA LEU A 228 15.77 -9.04 9.18
C LEU A 228 16.55 -10.27 9.65
N ASP A 229 16.19 -11.47 9.19
CA ASP A 229 16.92 -12.72 9.50
C ASP A 229 18.40 -12.67 9.06
N VAL A 230 18.73 -11.88 8.02
CA VAL A 230 20.12 -11.61 7.60
C VAL A 230 20.81 -10.63 8.55
N PHE A 231 20.15 -9.54 8.95
CA PHE A 231 20.71 -8.59 9.91
C PHE A 231 20.96 -9.20 11.29
N ASP A 232 20.03 -10.03 11.80
CA ASP A 232 20.18 -10.74 13.07
C ASP A 232 21.38 -11.71 13.05
N ARG A 233 21.69 -12.30 11.90
CA ARG A 233 22.92 -13.10 11.74
C ARG A 233 24.18 -12.26 11.81
N PHE A 234 24.17 -11.02 11.34
CA PHE A 234 25.32 -10.12 11.48
C PHE A 234 25.48 -9.62 12.92
N THR A 235 24.38 -9.18 13.57
CA THR A 235 24.44 -8.72 14.97
C THR A 235 24.85 -9.85 15.91
N SER A 236 24.48 -11.11 15.63
CA SER A 236 24.98 -12.29 16.36
C SER A 236 26.50 -12.50 16.31
N LYS A 237 27.22 -11.78 15.45
CA LYS A 237 28.70 -11.79 15.35
C LYS A 237 29.37 -10.61 16.05
N ALA A 238 28.61 -9.63 16.55
CA ALA A 238 29.18 -8.54 17.34
C ALA A 238 29.84 -9.05 18.62
N SER A 239 29.24 -10.06 19.27
CA SER A 239 29.73 -10.70 20.50
C SER A 239 30.93 -11.66 20.32
N ASP A 240 31.61 -11.62 19.17
CA ASP A 240 32.88 -12.33 18.97
C ASP A 240 33.98 -11.67 19.82
N PRO A 241 34.78 -12.43 20.59
CA PRO A 241 35.81 -11.88 21.48
C PRO A 241 36.91 -11.06 20.77
N VAL A 242 37.03 -11.13 19.45
CA VAL A 242 37.94 -10.29 18.65
C VAL A 242 37.23 -9.02 18.14
N ILE A 243 35.93 -9.10 17.85
CA ILE A 243 35.16 -8.00 17.23
C ILE A 243 34.59 -7.04 18.28
N GLU A 244 34.10 -7.56 19.41
CA GLU A 244 33.61 -6.76 20.54
C GLU A 244 34.62 -5.66 20.99
N PRO A 245 35.92 -5.96 21.26
CA PRO A 245 36.89 -4.92 21.61
C PRO A 245 37.29 -4.00 20.43
N MET A 246 36.93 -4.33 19.19
CA MET A 246 37.03 -3.39 18.07
C MET A 246 35.87 -2.39 18.10
N LEU A 247 34.65 -2.87 18.31
CA LEU A 247 33.45 -2.03 18.38
C LEU A 247 33.56 -1.04 19.55
N GLN A 248 33.98 -1.51 20.74
CA GLN A 248 34.21 -0.65 21.91
C GLN A 248 35.35 0.39 21.73
N SER A 249 36.23 0.22 20.73
CA SER A 249 37.32 1.16 20.48
C SER A 249 36.90 2.39 19.66
N VAL A 250 35.69 2.40 19.11
CA VAL A 250 35.13 3.49 18.32
C VAL A 250 33.83 3.96 18.99
N PRO A 251 33.69 5.25 19.36
CA PRO A 251 32.43 5.76 19.94
C PRO A 251 31.29 5.67 18.92
N ASP A 252 30.05 5.55 19.40
CA ASP A 252 28.89 5.41 18.52
C ASP A 252 28.76 6.62 17.57
N PRO A 253 28.78 6.41 16.23
CA PRO A 253 28.60 7.50 15.27
C PRO A 253 27.22 8.19 15.38
N PHE A 254 26.22 7.56 15.99
CA PHE A 254 24.90 8.14 16.20
C PHE A 254 24.81 9.03 17.46
N ASP A 255 25.57 8.73 18.52
CA ASP A 255 25.67 9.59 19.72
C ASP A 255 26.34 10.93 19.41
N THR A 256 27.18 10.99 18.36
CA THR A 256 27.92 12.19 17.94
C THR A 256 27.00 13.36 17.50
N TYR A 257 25.73 13.09 17.21
CA TYR A 257 24.72 14.08 16.83
C TYR A 257 23.73 14.44 17.96
N GLY A 258 23.93 13.92 19.17
CA GLY A 258 23.16 14.33 20.34
C GLY A 258 23.39 15.82 20.69
N PRO A 259 22.42 16.49 21.35
CA PRO A 259 22.68 17.82 21.89
C PRO A 259 23.89 17.75 22.85
N PRO A 260 24.81 18.74 22.81
CA PRO A 260 26.04 18.67 23.59
C PRO A 260 25.71 18.44 25.06
N PRO A 261 26.39 17.50 25.74
CA PRO A 261 26.14 17.24 27.15
C PRO A 261 26.39 18.53 27.94
N ALA A 262 25.36 19.00 28.64
CA ALA A 262 25.45 20.21 29.45
C ALA A 262 26.64 20.09 30.42
N GLU A 263 27.49 21.13 30.44
CA GLU A 263 28.82 21.15 31.06
C GLU A 263 28.78 20.91 32.58
N ASP A 264 27.60 21.00 33.21
CA ASP A 264 27.35 20.72 34.63
C ASP A 264 27.29 19.22 34.98
N LYS A 265 27.34 18.30 34.01
CA LYS A 265 27.43 16.85 34.28
C LYS A 265 28.86 16.45 34.66
N ILE A 266 29.23 16.74 35.91
CA ILE A 266 30.42 16.24 36.58
C ILE A 266 30.60 14.74 36.28
N PHE A 267 31.78 14.36 35.78
CA PHE A 267 32.14 12.97 35.49
C PHE A 267 31.93 12.09 36.73
N SER A 268 30.87 11.27 36.74
CA SER A 268 30.67 10.25 37.77
C SER A 268 31.60 9.07 37.49
N ILE A 269 32.77 9.05 38.15
CA ILE A 269 33.78 7.97 38.06
C ILE A 269 33.34 6.74 38.89
N LEU A 270 32.03 6.48 38.97
CA LEU A 270 31.44 5.35 39.68
C LEU A 270 30.32 4.74 38.82
N PRO A 271 30.29 3.41 38.65
CA PRO A 271 29.23 2.75 37.92
C PRO A 271 27.88 2.95 38.65
N PRO A 272 26.79 3.21 37.93
CA PRO A 272 25.50 3.46 38.55
C PRO A 272 24.99 2.20 39.24
N LEU A 273 24.88 2.23 40.56
CA LEU A 273 24.22 1.19 41.34
C LEU A 273 22.72 1.23 41.06
N SER A 274 22.21 0.23 40.36
CA SER A 274 20.78 -0.02 40.21
C SER A 274 20.15 -0.34 41.57
N VAL A 275 19.60 0.68 42.24
CA VAL A 275 18.82 0.51 43.47
C VAL A 275 17.33 0.56 43.12
N MET A 276 16.68 -0.59 43.28
CA MET A 276 15.24 -0.75 43.07
C MET A 276 14.43 0.16 44.01
N ALA A 277 13.57 1.01 43.44
CA ALA A 277 12.56 1.76 44.18
C ALA A 277 11.16 1.50 43.59
N ASN A 278 10.56 0.39 44.00
CA ASN A 278 9.16 0.06 43.78
C ASN A 278 8.31 0.68 44.90
N ALA A 279 7.37 1.60 44.60
CA ALA A 279 6.15 1.99 45.35
C ALA A 279 5.55 3.29 44.71
N PRO A 280 4.32 3.75 45.03
CA PRO A 280 3.23 3.62 44.07
C PRO A 280 2.54 4.96 43.72
N SER A 281 1.44 4.87 42.96
CA SER A 281 0.63 5.98 42.46
C SER A 281 0.00 6.87 43.53
N SER A 282 -0.15 8.15 43.20
CA SER A 282 -1.14 9.05 43.80
C SER A 282 -1.74 9.98 42.73
N SER A 283 -3.03 9.85 42.48
CA SER A 283 -3.83 10.79 41.68
C SER A 283 -4.36 11.93 42.55
N PRO A 284 -4.75 13.05 41.92
CA PRO A 284 -5.88 13.82 42.41
C PRO A 284 -6.92 14.06 41.28
N SER A 285 -8.18 13.75 41.56
CA SER A 285 -9.31 14.02 40.66
C SER A 285 -9.73 15.49 40.69
N PRO A 286 -10.27 16.06 39.59
CA PRO A 286 -10.84 17.40 39.59
C PRO A 286 -12.24 17.42 40.22
N LEU A 287 -12.59 18.56 40.82
CA LEU A 287 -13.92 18.85 41.36
C LEU A 287 -14.90 19.20 40.22
N THR A 288 -16.04 18.52 40.17
CA THR A 288 -17.20 18.98 39.39
C THR A 288 -18.43 19.03 40.29
N PHE A 289 -18.92 20.23 40.55
CA PHE A 289 -20.15 20.51 41.28
C PHE A 289 -21.34 20.38 40.32
N LEU A 290 -22.41 19.66 40.69
CA LEU A 290 -23.80 19.97 40.31
C LEU A 290 -24.82 19.09 41.05
N ASP A 291 -25.46 19.70 42.04
CA ASP A 291 -26.86 19.60 42.47
C ASP A 291 -27.77 18.49 41.88
N THR A 292 -28.43 17.69 42.74
CA THR A 292 -29.88 17.47 42.67
C THR A 292 -30.46 16.85 43.95
N ARG A 293 -31.77 17.08 44.18
CA ARG A 293 -32.52 16.82 45.41
C ARG A 293 -33.11 15.40 45.56
N SER A 294 -33.43 15.10 46.83
CA SER A 294 -34.66 14.46 47.36
C SER A 294 -34.92 12.94 47.28
N GLY A 295 -35.22 12.39 48.47
CA GLY A 295 -36.11 11.23 48.70
C GLY A 295 -35.42 9.85 48.71
N GLU A 296 -35.90 8.84 49.45
CA GLU A 296 -36.81 8.83 50.61
C GLU A 296 -36.66 7.48 51.37
N GLN A 297 -36.89 7.50 52.68
CA GLN A 297 -37.08 6.40 53.64
C GLN A 297 -36.99 4.92 53.17
N ARG A 298 -36.12 4.13 53.83
CA ARG A 298 -36.56 3.18 54.87
C ARG A 298 -35.43 2.72 55.78
#